data_AF-A0A0L0EKV1-F1
#
_entry.id   AF-A0A0L0EKV1-F1
#
_cell.length_a   1.000
_cell.length_b   1.000
_cell.length_c   1.000
_cell.angle_alpha   90.00
_cell.angle_beta   90.00
_cell.angle_gamma   90.00
#
_symmetry.space_group_name_H-M   'P 1'
#
loop_
_entity.id
_entity.type
_entity.pdbx_description
1 polymer ?
#
loop_
_entity_poly.entity_id
_entity_poly.type
_entity_poly.pdbx_seq_one_letter_code
_entity_poly.pdbx_strand_id
1 'polypeptide(L)'
;IVEPQEKALALKLLQLEEVLDLMIGEATPHVLCGYLYELASLYMTFYEACPILKEDVSAEVRESRLLLCNLVARTLNTGLELLGIEVMEQM
;
A
#
# COMPACT_ATOMS: atom_id res chain seq x y z
N ILE A 1 -0.16 14.03 3.95
CA ILE A 1 -1.43 13.64 3.28
C ILE A 1 -2.18 14.89 2.88
N VAL A 2 -2.02 15.30 1.63
CA VAL A 2 -2.58 16.54 1.08
C VAL A 2 -3.58 16.23 -0.04
N GLU A 3 -3.28 15.23 -0.87
CA GLU A 3 -4.10 14.84 -2.01
C GLU A 3 -5.12 13.75 -1.67
N PRO A 4 -6.28 13.69 -2.37
CA PRO A 4 -7.28 12.63 -2.20
C PRO A 4 -6.70 11.21 -2.40
N GLN A 5 -5.77 11.06 -3.34
CA GLN A 5 -5.12 9.78 -3.66
C GLN A 5 -4.22 9.30 -2.52
N GLU A 6 -3.48 10.22 -1.87
CA GLU A 6 -2.70 9.91 -0.66
C GLU A 6 -3.63 9.42 0.47
N LYS A 7 -4.78 10.07 0.63
CA LYS A 7 -5.75 9.70 1.66
C LYS A 7 -6.40 8.34 1.37
N ALA A 8 -6.77 8.06 0.14
CA ALA A 8 -7.34 6.78 -0.25
C ALA A 8 -6.35 5.63 0.00
N LEU A 9 -5.09 5.82 -0.38
CA LEU A 9 -4.02 4.85 -0.14
C LEU A 9 -3.77 4.64 1.37
N ALA A 10 -3.70 5.72 2.15
CA ALA A 10 -3.53 5.63 3.60
C ALA A 10 -4.69 4.91 4.29
N LEU A 11 -5.93 5.18 3.89
CA LEU A 11 -7.10 4.46 4.41
C LEU A 11 -7.03 2.97 4.08
N LYS A 12 -6.63 2.61 2.85
CA LYS A 12 -6.48 1.20 2.49
C LYS A 12 -5.40 0.51 3.32
N LEU A 13 -4.28 1.17 3.62
CA LEU A 13 -3.24 0.63 4.49
C LEU A 13 -3.75 0.33 5.90
N LEU A 14 -4.60 1.19 6.46
CA LEU A 14 -5.19 0.98 7.78
C LEU A 14 -6.17 -0.20 7.84
N GLN A 15 -6.76 -0.59 6.70
CA GLN A 15 -7.70 -1.72 6.62
C GLN A 15 -7.03 -3.10 6.64
N LEU A 16 -5.70 -3.18 6.69
CA LEU A 16 -5.00 -4.47 6.69
C LEU A 16 -5.44 -5.36 7.87
N GLU A 17 -5.57 -4.77 9.07
CA GLU A 17 -5.94 -5.51 10.29
C GLU A 17 -7.32 -6.16 10.15
N GLU A 18 -8.31 -5.40 9.68
CA GLU A 18 -9.68 -5.90 9.43
C GLU A 18 -9.70 -7.06 8.42
N VAL A 19 -8.85 -6.98 7.39
CA VAL A 19 -8.71 -8.04 6.38
C VAL A 19 -8.07 -9.30 6.97
N LEU A 20 -7.07 -9.14 7.84
CA LEU A 20 -6.43 -10.27 8.52
C LEU A 20 -7.40 -10.95 9.49
N ASP A 21 -8.16 -10.18 10.27
CA ASP A 21 -9.19 -10.72 11.18
C ASP A 21 -10.25 -11.50 10.41
N LEU A 22 -10.73 -10.98 9.28
CA LEU A 22 -11.68 -11.66 8.41
C LEU A 22 -11.09 -12.96 7.84
N MET A 23 -9.87 -12.90 7.31
CA MET A 23 -9.17 -14.06 6.78
C MET A 23 -9.01 -15.18 7.82
N ILE A 24 -8.63 -14.82 9.05
CA ILE A 24 -8.41 -15.78 10.14
C ILE A 24 -9.74 -16.33 10.65
N GLY A 25 -10.75 -15.47 10.82
CA GLY A 25 -12.06 -15.85 11.34
C GLY A 25 -12.83 -16.78 10.42
N GLU A 26 -12.71 -16.61 9.11
CA GLU A 26 -13.45 -17.40 8.11
C GLU A 26 -12.59 -18.40 7.33
N ALA A 27 -11.27 -18.43 7.57
CA ALA A 27 -10.31 -19.21 6.81
C ALA A 27 -10.35 -18.92 5.29
N THR A 28 -10.41 -17.63 4.93
CA THR A 28 -10.63 -17.13 3.56
C THR A 28 -9.42 -16.36 3.01
N PRO A 29 -8.30 -17.03 2.64
CA PRO A 29 -7.06 -16.35 2.19
C PRO A 29 -7.23 -15.50 0.92
N HIS A 30 -8.23 -15.80 0.09
CA HIS A 30 -8.52 -15.02 -1.11
C HIS A 30 -8.90 -13.56 -0.83
N VAL A 31 -9.39 -13.25 0.38
CA VAL A 31 -9.70 -11.88 0.79
C VAL A 31 -8.42 -11.05 0.90
N LEU A 32 -7.33 -11.63 1.43
CA LEU A 32 -6.02 -10.98 1.47
C LEU A 32 -5.49 -10.74 0.05
N CYS A 33 -5.66 -11.69 -0.88
CA CYS A 33 -5.30 -11.48 -2.28
C CYS A 33 -6.03 -10.27 -2.90
N GLY A 34 -7.35 -10.17 -2.67
CA GLY A 34 -8.16 -9.04 -3.15
C GLY A 34 -7.70 -7.71 -2.56
N TYR A 35 -7.41 -7.69 -1.25
CA TYR A 35 -6.87 -6.52 -0.57
C TYR A 35 -5.54 -6.06 -1.19
N LEU A 36 -4.59 -6.97 -1.40
CA LEU A 36 -3.27 -6.64 -1.95
C LEU A 36 -3.36 -6.12 -3.38
N TYR A 37 -4.26 -6.69 -4.19
CA TYR A 37 -4.54 -6.21 -5.54
C TYR A 37 -5.09 -4.78 -5.54
N GLU A 38 -6.06 -4.49 -4.68
CA GLU A 38 -6.61 -3.14 -4.54
C GLU A 38 -5.58 -2.14 -4.01
N LEU A 39 -4.76 -2.54 -3.04
CA LEU A 39 -3.68 -1.71 -2.51
C LEU A 39 -2.67 -1.34 -3.61
N ALA A 40 -2.26 -2.32 -4.42
CA ALA A 40 -1.37 -2.08 -5.55
C ALA A 40 -2.00 -1.15 -6.61
N SER A 41 -3.29 -1.31 -6.88
CA SER A 41 -4.04 -0.45 -7.82
C SER A 41 -4.13 1.01 -7.34
N LEU A 42 -4.41 1.20 -6.05
CA LEU A 42 -4.42 2.52 -5.42
C LEU A 42 -3.02 3.15 -5.40
N TYR A 43 -1.98 2.35 -5.17
CA TYR A 43 -0.61 2.80 -5.25
C TYR A 43 -0.24 3.32 -6.64
N MET A 44 -0.63 2.62 -7.72
CA MET A 44 -0.41 3.09 -9.09
C MET A 44 -1.08 4.43 -9.35
N THR A 45 -2.33 4.58 -8.91
CA THR A 45 -3.09 5.84 -9.05
C THR A 45 -2.43 6.98 -8.27
N PHE A 46 -1.95 6.72 -7.05
CA PHE A 46 -1.17 7.67 -6.27
C PHE A 46 0.15 8.04 -6.95
N TYR A 47 0.88 7.07 -7.48
CA TYR A 47 2.18 7.27 -8.12
C TYR A 47 2.07 8.15 -9.37
N GLU A 48 1.01 7.99 -10.16
CA GLU A 48 0.73 8.82 -11.33
C GLU A 48 0.28 10.24 -10.97
N ALA A 49 -0.60 10.37 -9.96
CA ALA A 49 -1.22 11.65 -9.60
C ALA A 49 -0.34 12.54 -8.70
N CYS A 50 0.54 11.94 -7.89
CA CYS A 50 1.27 12.64 -6.83
C CYS A 50 2.79 12.57 -7.05
N PRO A 51 3.42 13.63 -7.60
CA PRO A 51 4.86 13.64 -7.84
C PRO A 51 5.67 13.49 -6.54
N ILE A 52 6.67 12.59 -6.52
CA ILE A 52 7.45 12.33 -5.29
C ILE A 52 8.80 13.06 -5.33
N LEU A 53 9.58 12.83 -6.38
CA LEU A 53 10.99 13.26 -6.47
C LEU A 53 11.20 14.51 -7.35
N LYS A 54 10.15 15.25 -7.68
CA LYS A 54 10.29 16.47 -8.48
C LYS A 54 10.75 17.65 -7.62
N GLU A 55 11.44 18.59 -8.26
CA GLU A 55 12.04 19.77 -7.59
C GLU A 55 10.99 20.76 -7.05
N ASP A 56 9.78 20.76 -7.60
CA ASP A 56 8.65 21.61 -7.20
C ASP A 56 7.90 21.09 -5.97
N VAL A 57 8.24 19.90 -5.47
CA VAL A 57 7.62 19.29 -4.29
C VAL A 57 8.35 19.75 -3.03
N SER A 58 7.62 20.33 -2.07
CA SER A 58 8.21 20.75 -0.79
C SER A 58 8.82 19.55 -0.05
N ALA A 59 9.88 19.81 0.73
CA ALA A 59 10.60 18.76 1.45
C ALA A 59 9.68 17.92 2.37
N GLU A 60 8.73 18.58 3.04
CA GLU A 60 7.75 17.93 3.92
C GLU A 60 6.78 17.00 3.15
N VAL A 61 6.29 17.46 1.99
CA VAL A 61 5.38 16.65 1.15
C VAL A 61 6.14 15.46 0.55
N ARG A 62 7.37 15.68 0.10
CA ARG A 62 8.25 14.62 -0.41
C ARG A 62 8.50 13.55 0.66
N GLU A 63 8.86 13.95 1.88
CA GLU A 63 9.09 13.02 2.99
C GLU A 63 7.82 12.23 3.33
N SER A 64 6.67 12.91 3.42
CA SER A 64 5.38 12.26 3.65
C SER A 64 5.05 11.22 2.56
N ARG A 65 5.32 11.52 1.29
CA ARG A 65 5.07 10.60 0.17
C ARG A 65 6.01 9.41 0.19
N LEU A 66 7.29 9.63 0.50
CA LEU A 66 8.28 8.54 0.64
C LEU A 66 7.93 7.58 1.77
N LEU A 67 7.47 8.10 2.91
CA LEU A 67 6.98 7.27 4.01
C LEU A 67 5.77 6.42 3.58
N LEU A 68 4.84 7.00 2.80
CA LEU A 68 3.70 6.27 2.27
C LEU A 68 4.13 5.16 1.31
N CYS A 69 5.07 5.42 0.40
CA CYS A 69 5.67 4.40 -0.47
C CYS A 69 6.31 3.26 0.33
N ASN A 70 7.10 3.59 1.36
CA ASN A 70 7.73 2.59 2.21
C ASN A 70 6.69 1.71 2.92
N LEU A 71 5.63 2.31 3.43
CA LEU A 71 4.55 1.60 4.12
C LEU A 71 3.80 0.66 3.17
N VAL A 72 3.52 1.09 1.93
CA VAL A 72 2.95 0.22 0.89
C VAL A 72 3.86 -0.96 0.59
N ALA A 73 5.15 -0.72 0.36
CA ALA A 73 6.10 -1.78 0.04
C ALA A 73 6.17 -2.83 1.17
N ARG A 74 6.26 -2.39 2.43
CA ARG A 74 6.26 -3.29 3.60
C ARG A 74 4.96 -4.08 3.73
N THR A 75 3.82 -3.43 3.47
CA THR A 75 2.50 -4.07 3.55
C THR A 75 2.33 -5.13 2.47
N LEU A 76 2.71 -4.82 1.23
CA LEU A 76 2.68 -5.78 0.13
C LEU A 76 3.60 -6.97 0.39
N ASN A 77 4.82 -6.72 0.86
CA ASN A 77 5.76 -7.78 1.20
C ASN A 77 5.22 -8.69 2.30
N THR A 78 4.71 -8.12 3.39
CA THR A 78 4.12 -8.88 4.51
C THR A 78 2.91 -9.70 4.03
N GLY A 79 2.00 -9.10 3.26
CA GLY A 79 0.82 -9.79 2.77
C GLY A 79 1.14 -10.94 1.81
N LEU A 80 2.13 -10.76 0.93
CA LEU A 80 2.59 -11.82 0.02
C LEU A 80 3.32 -12.93 0.77
N GLU A 81 4.13 -12.60 1.78
CA GLU A 81 4.79 -13.56 2.66
C GLU A 81 3.77 -14.42 3.42
N LEU A 82 2.69 -13.82 3.93
CA LEU A 82 1.59 -14.54 4.59
C LEU A 82 0.87 -15.52 3.64
N LEU A 83 0.89 -15.25 2.33
CA LEU A 83 0.36 -16.14 1.29
C LEU A 83 1.40 -17.18 0.82
N GLY A 84 2.62 -17.16 1.36
CA GLY A 84 3.71 -18.04 0.95
C GLY A 84 4.34 -17.67 -0.39
N ILE A 85 4.22 -16.41 -0.82
CA ILE A 85 4.77 -15.91 -2.09
C ILE A 85 6.05 -15.11 -1.79
N GLU A 86 7.17 -15.56 -2.34
CA GLU A 86 8.44 -14.83 -2.25
C GLU A 86 8.43 -13.56 -3.12
N VAL A 87 9.00 -12.49 -2.61
CA VAL A 87 9.07 -11.18 -3.28
C VAL A 87 10.51 -10.86 -3.64
N MET A 88 10.75 -10.41 -4.88
CA MET A 88 12.05 -9.92 -5.34
C MET A 88 12.24 -8.44 -5.01
N GLU A 89 13.46 -8.01 -4.69
CA GLU A 89 13.77 -6.59 -4.40
C GLU A 89 13.62 -5.70 -5.65
N GLN A 90 13.89 -6.24 -6.84
CA GLN A 90 13.64 -5.61 -8.13
C GLN A 90 13.11 -6.65 -9.11
N MET A 91 12.08 -6.28 -9.88
CA MET A 91 11.63 -7.02 -11.06
C MET A 91 12.39 -6.57 -12.31
#